data_AF-A0A2N8DTV4-F1
#
_entry.id   AF-A0A2N8DTV4-F1
#
_cell.length_a   1.000
_cell.length_b   1.000
_cell.length_c   1.000
_cell.angle_alpha   90.00
_cell.angle_beta   90.00
_cell.angle_gamma   90.00
#
_symmetry.space_group_name_H-M   'P 1'
#
loop_
_entity.id
_entity.type
_entity.pdbx_description
1 polymer ?
#
loop_
_entity_poly.entity_id
_entity_poly.type
_entity_poly.pdbx_seq_one_letter_code
_entity_poly.pdbx_strand_id
1 'polypeptide(L)'
;MTTPTRYSALPPTYRKVLKARRLVVLYFFNEHCGACVFSGPVFLEVAKPFRPWMDIFMLDTALSCRHPDVTGTPTVLFYKEGVLLKKLKGIGTDESLLQDFTQFLGKTRHPAAPRKSPHDLSWLRHTLRTLCTIPRAKRWNFS
;
A
#
# COMPACT_ATOMS: atom_id res chain seq x y z
N MET A 1 -14.06 0.99 -25.35
CA MET A 1 -14.19 1.47 -23.96
C MET A 1 -14.68 0.30 -23.12
N THR A 2 -13.93 -0.12 -22.11
CA THR A 2 -14.36 -1.23 -21.22
C THR A 2 -15.18 -0.64 -20.09
N THR A 3 -16.45 -1.02 -19.98
CA THR A 3 -17.33 -0.59 -18.88
C THR A 3 -16.73 -1.12 -17.56
N PRO A 4 -16.56 -0.27 -16.53
CA PRO A 4 -16.00 -0.72 -15.26
C PRO A 4 -16.90 -1.77 -14.61
N THR A 5 -16.30 -2.79 -14.01
CA THR A 5 -17.06 -3.84 -13.35
C THR A 5 -17.86 -3.27 -12.17
N ARG A 6 -19.13 -3.64 -12.05
CA ARG A 6 -19.96 -3.22 -10.91
C ARG A 6 -19.41 -3.80 -9.61
N TYR A 7 -19.40 -2.99 -8.56
CA TYR A 7 -18.98 -3.41 -7.21
C TYR A 7 -19.63 -4.73 -6.74
N SER A 8 -20.91 -4.94 -7.05
CA SER A 8 -21.65 -6.16 -6.69
C SER A 8 -21.10 -7.44 -7.33
N ALA A 9 -20.42 -7.32 -8.47
CA ALA A 9 -19.83 -8.45 -9.20
C ALA A 9 -18.41 -8.78 -8.72
N LEU A 10 -17.84 -8.00 -7.79
CA LEU A 10 -16.51 -8.26 -7.24
C LEU A 10 -16.56 -9.38 -6.18
N PRO A 11 -15.49 -10.19 -6.07
CA PRO A 11 -15.34 -11.17 -4.99
C PRO A 11 -15.58 -10.56 -3.60
N PRO A 12 -16.16 -11.32 -2.64
CA PRO A 12 -16.49 -10.82 -1.30
C PRO A 12 -15.32 -10.14 -0.57
N THR A 13 -14.10 -10.67 -0.76
CA THR A 13 -12.86 -10.13 -0.18
C THR A 13 -12.62 -8.69 -0.61
N TYR A 14 -12.77 -8.39 -1.91
CA TYR A 14 -12.62 -7.02 -2.42
C TYR A 14 -13.75 -6.13 -1.95
N ARG A 15 -14.99 -6.61 -1.97
CA ARG A 15 -16.15 -5.82 -1.49
C ARG A 15 -15.94 -5.31 -0.07
N LYS A 16 -15.44 -6.16 0.84
CA LYS A 16 -15.17 -5.77 2.24
C LYS A 16 -14.19 -4.58 2.34
N VAL A 17 -13.10 -4.61 1.58
CA VAL A 17 -12.08 -3.56 1.58
C VAL A 17 -12.58 -2.28 0.90
N LEU A 18 -13.25 -2.44 -0.24
CA LEU A 18 -13.68 -1.32 -1.09
C LEU A 18 -14.88 -0.55 -0.52
N LYS A 19 -15.57 -1.08 0.49
CA LYS A 19 -16.62 -0.37 1.25
C LYS A 19 -16.06 0.78 2.12
N ALA A 20 -14.73 0.86 2.30
CA ALA A 20 -14.12 1.92 3.06
C ALA A 20 -14.42 3.31 2.47
N ARG A 21 -14.55 4.33 3.34
CA ARG A 21 -14.70 5.74 2.92
C ARG A 21 -13.39 6.33 2.40
N ARG A 22 -12.26 5.70 2.73
CA ARG A 22 -10.93 6.11 2.28
C ARG A 22 -10.74 5.69 0.83
N LEU A 23 -9.85 6.38 0.13
CA LEU A 23 -9.41 5.95 -1.19
C LEU A 23 -8.65 4.63 -1.03
N VAL A 24 -9.00 3.62 -1.82
CA VAL A 24 -8.32 2.32 -1.83
C VAL A 24 -7.54 2.19 -3.13
N VAL A 25 -6.25 1.89 -3.03
CA VAL A 25 -5.38 1.67 -4.18
C VAL A 25 -4.92 0.21 -4.18
N LEU A 26 -5.22 -0.51 -5.24
CA LEU A 26 -4.84 -1.91 -5.42
C LEU A 26 -3.76 -1.99 -6.52
N TYR A 27 -2.58 -2.46 -6.14
CA TYR A 27 -1.48 -2.75 -7.05
C TYR A 27 -1.40 -4.27 -7.28
N PHE A 28 -1.72 -4.71 -8.49
CA PHE A 28 -1.66 -6.12 -8.86
C PHE A 28 -0.32 -6.44 -9.54
N PHE A 29 0.39 -7.42 -9.00
CA PHE A 29 1.67 -7.90 -9.52
C PHE A 29 1.69 -9.43 -9.61
N ASN A 30 2.80 -9.96 -10.14
CA ASN A 30 3.10 -11.38 -10.17
C ASN A 30 4.62 -11.55 -10.01
N GLU A 31 5.08 -12.60 -9.36
CA GLU A 31 6.52 -12.87 -9.17
C GLU A 31 7.23 -13.17 -10.50
N HIS A 32 6.52 -13.73 -11.49
CA HIS A 32 7.07 -14.07 -12.81
C HIS A 32 6.89 -12.95 -13.85
N CYS A 33 6.67 -11.72 -13.41
CA CYS A 33 6.44 -10.56 -14.27
C CYS A 33 7.69 -9.67 -14.31
N GLY A 34 8.42 -9.68 -15.44
CA GLY A 34 9.63 -8.85 -15.61
C GLY A 34 9.38 -7.35 -15.47
N ALA A 35 8.23 -6.86 -15.93
CA ALA A 35 7.85 -5.45 -15.76
C ALA A 35 7.62 -5.07 -14.28
N CYS A 36 7.16 -6.03 -13.47
CA CYS A 36 6.82 -5.81 -12.08
C CYS A 36 8.06 -5.61 -11.20
N VAL A 37 9.22 -6.14 -11.63
CA VAL A 37 10.52 -5.97 -10.95
C VAL A 37 10.91 -4.49 -10.85
N PHE A 38 10.74 -3.73 -11.93
CA PHE A 38 11.07 -2.31 -11.96
C PHE A 38 9.96 -1.44 -11.37
N SER A 39 8.71 -1.81 -11.62
CA SER A 39 7.59 -0.95 -11.29
C SER A 39 7.18 -1.03 -9.82
N GLY A 40 7.35 -2.19 -9.17
CA GLY A 40 7.02 -2.38 -7.75
C GLY A 40 7.71 -1.37 -6.81
N PRO A 41 9.05 -1.22 -6.88
CA PRO A 41 9.79 -0.24 -6.07
C PRO A 41 9.35 1.21 -6.34
N VAL A 42 9.17 1.58 -7.61
CA VAL A 42 8.72 2.93 -8.01
C VAL A 42 7.35 3.25 -7.41
N PHE A 43 6.40 2.31 -7.53
CA PHE A 43 5.08 2.47 -6.93
C PHE A 43 5.15 2.64 -5.43
N LEU A 44 5.96 1.85 -4.74
CA LEU A 44 6.12 1.93 -3.29
C LEU A 44 6.64 3.29 -2.84
N GLU A 45 7.65 3.85 -3.52
CA GLU A 45 8.22 5.15 -3.18
C GLU A 45 7.22 6.28 -3.41
N VAL A 46 6.50 6.27 -4.54
CA VAL A 46 5.45 7.27 -4.82
C VAL A 46 4.28 7.14 -3.85
N ALA A 47 3.89 5.92 -3.48
CA ALA A 47 2.76 5.62 -2.60
C ALA A 47 3.03 5.93 -1.11
N LYS A 48 4.30 5.83 -0.68
CA LYS A 48 4.74 5.99 0.72
C LYS A 48 4.20 7.23 1.42
N PRO A 49 4.31 8.47 0.87
CA PRO A 49 3.79 9.66 1.53
C PRO A 49 2.26 9.66 1.66
N PHE A 50 1.54 8.85 0.89
CA PHE A 50 0.08 8.87 0.83
C PHE A 50 -0.63 7.88 1.77
N ARG A 51 0.11 6.93 2.36
CA ARG A 51 -0.43 5.95 3.33
C ARG A 51 -1.32 6.55 4.43
N PRO A 52 -1.09 7.77 4.95
CA PRO A 52 -1.99 8.37 5.95
C PRO A 52 -3.42 8.63 5.46
N TRP A 53 -3.64 8.79 4.15
CA TRP A 53 -4.95 9.17 3.58
C TRP A 53 -5.63 8.11 2.73
N MET A 54 -4.90 7.09 2.28
CA MET A 54 -5.42 6.01 1.46
C MET A 54 -4.95 4.65 1.95
N ASP A 55 -5.73 3.62 1.63
CA ASP A 55 -5.42 2.24 1.96
C ASP A 55 -4.81 1.58 0.72
N ILE A 56 -3.52 1.23 0.81
CA ILE A 56 -2.73 0.78 -0.34
C ILE A 56 -2.41 -0.70 -0.15
N PHE A 57 -2.79 -1.51 -1.13
CA PHE A 57 -2.58 -2.96 -1.11
C PHE A 57 -1.75 -3.38 -2.32
N MET A 58 -0.70 -4.18 -2.08
CA MET A 58 0.00 -4.91 -3.13
C MET A 58 -0.48 -6.35 -3.12
N LEU A 59 -0.98 -6.83 -4.24
CA LEU A 59 -1.65 -8.11 -4.38
C LEU A 59 -0.96 -8.94 -5.45
N ASP A 60 -0.50 -10.11 -5.07
CA ASP A 60 -0.04 -11.10 -6.04
C ASP A 60 -1.26 -11.75 -6.71
N THR A 61 -1.31 -11.67 -8.03
CA THR A 61 -2.35 -12.30 -8.86
C THR A 61 -2.36 -13.83 -8.80
N ALA A 62 -1.25 -14.47 -8.41
CA ALA A 62 -1.21 -15.92 -8.19
C ALA A 62 -1.89 -16.33 -6.87
N LEU A 63 -1.84 -15.47 -5.85
CA LEU A 63 -2.34 -15.76 -4.50
C LEU A 63 -3.72 -15.14 -4.21
N SER A 64 -4.09 -14.11 -4.95
CA SER A 64 -5.34 -13.38 -4.77
C SER A 64 -6.44 -13.85 -5.72
N CYS A 65 -7.70 -13.65 -5.32
CA CYS A 65 -8.84 -13.93 -6.20
C CYS A 65 -8.74 -13.09 -7.47
N ARG A 66 -9.08 -13.69 -8.63
CA ARG A 66 -9.03 -12.95 -9.90
C ARG A 66 -9.96 -11.74 -9.87
N HIS A 67 -9.41 -10.57 -10.17
CA HIS A 67 -10.17 -9.34 -10.30
C HIS A 67 -10.59 -9.14 -11.77
N PRO A 68 -11.87 -8.88 -12.09
CA PRO A 68 -12.37 -8.82 -13.46
C PRO A 68 -11.73 -7.69 -14.29
N ASP A 69 -11.46 -6.55 -13.66
CA ASP A 69 -10.77 -5.45 -14.33
C ASP A 69 -9.25 -5.63 -14.41
N VAL A 70 -8.68 -6.76 -13.96
CA VAL A 70 -7.23 -7.03 -14.05
C VAL A 70 -6.98 -8.07 -15.12
N THR A 71 -6.45 -7.61 -16.26
CA THR A 71 -6.14 -8.48 -17.41
C THR A 71 -4.66 -8.88 -17.46
N GLY A 72 -3.81 -8.19 -16.72
CA GLY A 72 -2.36 -8.43 -16.69
C GLY A 72 -1.69 -7.59 -15.62
N THR A 73 -0.42 -7.84 -15.38
CA THR A 73 0.40 -7.16 -14.37
C THR A 73 1.56 -6.40 -15.03
N PRO A 74 2.00 -5.27 -14.47
CA PRO A 74 1.44 -4.59 -13.30
C PRO A 74 0.16 -3.81 -13.65
N THR A 75 -0.83 -3.81 -12.77
CA THR A 75 -2.07 -3.00 -12.91
C THR A 75 -2.38 -2.27 -11.61
N VAL A 76 -2.71 -0.99 -11.70
CA VAL A 76 -3.12 -0.18 -10.53
C VAL A 76 -4.60 0.19 -10.67
N LEU A 77 -5.39 -0.09 -9.63
CA LEU A 77 -6.80 0.30 -9.55
C LEU A 77 -7.01 1.29 -8.40
N PHE A 78 -7.70 2.39 -8.70
CA PHE A 78 -8.11 3.39 -7.72
C PHE A 78 -9.60 3.26 -7.47
N TYR A 79 -9.97 3.02 -6.22
CA TYR A 79 -11.36 2.89 -5.78
C TYR A 79 -11.71 3.91 -4.71
N LYS A 80 -12.94 4.41 -4.77
CA LYS A 80 -13.51 5.22 -3.70
C LYS A 80 -14.97 4.82 -3.51
N GLU A 81 -15.33 4.45 -2.29
CA GLU A 81 -16.70 4.09 -1.92
C GLU A 81 -17.28 2.98 -2.84
N GLY A 82 -16.45 1.98 -3.17
CA GLY A 82 -16.82 0.88 -4.05
C GLY A 82 -16.83 1.21 -5.56
N VAL A 83 -16.59 2.46 -5.95
CA VAL A 83 -16.56 2.88 -7.36
C VAL A 83 -15.13 2.89 -7.89
N LEU A 84 -14.90 2.24 -9.03
CA LEU A 84 -13.61 2.29 -9.73
C LEU A 84 -13.46 3.67 -10.38
N LEU A 85 -12.50 4.46 -9.90
CA LEU A 85 -12.21 5.81 -10.39
C LEU A 85 -11.27 5.79 -11.60
N LYS A 86 -10.18 5.03 -11.50
CA LYS A 86 -9.16 4.94 -12.54
C LYS A 86 -8.50 3.57 -12.53
N LYS A 87 -8.16 3.09 -13.72
CA LYS A 87 -7.38 1.88 -13.96
C LYS A 87 -6.15 2.26 -14.76
N LEU A 88 -4.98 1.91 -14.25
CA LEU A 88 -3.70 2.04 -14.94
C LEU A 88 -3.23 0.66 -15.39
N LYS A 89 -2.97 0.52 -16.69
CA LYS A 89 -2.27 -0.65 -17.24
C LYS A 89 -0.78 -0.32 -17.21
N GLY A 90 -0.07 -0.87 -16.24
CA GLY A 90 1.30 -0.50 -15.94
C GLY A 90 1.43 0.68 -15.00
N ILE A 91 2.67 0.99 -14.67
CA ILE A 91 3.08 2.15 -13.89
C ILE A 91 3.83 3.02 -14.88
N GLY A 92 3.26 4.18 -15.21
CA GLY A 92 3.87 5.11 -16.17
C GLY A 92 5.12 5.76 -15.58
N THR A 93 5.31 7.06 -15.84
CA THR A 93 6.34 7.84 -15.15
C THR A 93 5.95 8.12 -13.70
N ASP A 94 6.94 8.32 -12.84
CA ASP A 94 6.77 8.70 -11.44
C ASP A 94 5.86 9.93 -11.30
N GLU A 95 6.02 10.91 -12.19
CA GLU A 95 5.22 12.13 -12.24
C GLU A 95 3.75 11.85 -12.56
N SER A 96 3.46 11.00 -13.55
CA SER A 96 2.09 10.63 -13.90
C SER A 96 1.42 9.85 -12.76
N LEU A 97 2.17 8.96 -12.11
CA LEU A 97 1.66 8.21 -10.97
C LEU A 97 1.38 9.17 -9.80
N LEU A 98 2.28 10.10 -9.51
CA LEU A 98 2.09 11.11 -8.46
C LEU A 98 0.88 12.00 -8.74
N GLN A 99 0.68 12.39 -10.00
CA GLN A 99 -0.49 13.15 -10.42
C GLN A 99 -1.78 12.38 -10.17
N ASP A 100 -1.81 11.07 -10.46
CA ASP A 100 -2.98 10.23 -10.21
C ASP A 100 -3.30 10.10 -8.72
N PHE A 101 -2.27 9.94 -7.88
CA PHE A 101 -2.46 9.91 -6.43
C PHE A 101 -3.02 11.23 -5.89
N THR A 102 -2.49 12.37 -6.36
CA THR A 102 -2.93 13.70 -5.91
C THR A 102 -4.32 14.07 -6.42
N GLN A 103 -4.69 13.67 -7.64
CA GLN A 103 -5.99 13.97 -8.23
C GLN A 103 -7.15 13.44 -7.37
N PHE A 104 -7.01 12.26 -6.77
CA PHE A 104 -8.11 11.60 -6.03
C PHE A 104 -8.16 11.91 -4.53
N LEU A 105 -7.12 12.54 -3.97
CA LEU A 105 -7.05 12.91 -2.55
C LEU A 105 -7.90 14.14 -2.17
N GLY A 106 -8.24 14.98 -3.15
CA GLY A 106 -8.97 16.23 -2.95
C GLY A 106 -8.08 17.36 -2.42
N LYS A 107 -8.54 18.61 -2.58
CA LYS A 107 -7.74 19.85 -2.38
C LYS A 107 -7.15 20.04 -0.97
N THR A 108 -7.66 19.34 0.05
CA THR A 108 -7.26 19.52 1.45
C THR A 108 -6.28 18.48 1.97
N ARG A 109 -5.89 17.49 1.16
CA ARG A 109 -5.05 16.36 1.57
C ARG A 109 -3.83 16.24 0.65
N HIS A 110 -2.82 17.05 0.91
CA HIS A 110 -1.52 16.98 0.24
C HIS A 110 -0.68 15.81 0.75
N PRO A 111 0.27 15.26 -0.04
CA PRO A 111 1.21 14.23 0.42
C PRO A 111 1.91 14.63 1.73
N ALA A 112 2.16 13.66 2.59
CA ALA A 112 2.71 13.93 3.91
C ALA A 112 4.17 14.18 3.67
N ALA A 113 4.67 15.30 4.20
CA ALA A 113 6.10 15.47 4.31
C ALA A 113 6.66 14.20 4.99
N PRO A 114 7.70 13.56 4.43
CA PRO A 114 8.35 12.44 5.07
C PRO A 114 8.74 12.84 6.50
N ARG A 115 8.10 12.22 7.49
CA ARG A 115 8.46 12.45 8.89
C ARG A 115 9.83 11.81 9.11
N LYS A 116 10.88 12.63 9.22
CA LYS A 116 12.19 12.17 9.70
C LYS A 116 11.98 11.57 11.10
N SER A 117 12.52 10.39 11.36
CA SER A 117 12.49 9.84 12.72
C SER A 117 13.21 10.83 13.64
N PRO A 118 12.64 11.21 14.79
CA PRO A 118 13.31 12.12 15.75
C PRO A 118 14.60 11.52 16.31
N HIS A 119 14.78 10.23 16.09
CA HIS A 119 15.79 9.40 16.69
C HIS A 119 16.57 8.70 15.60
N ASP A 120 17.89 8.91 15.62
CA ASP A 120 18.85 8.15 14.84
C ASP A 120 19.24 6.85 15.58
N LEU A 121 19.83 5.89 14.87
CA LEU A 121 20.35 4.64 15.45
C LEU A 121 21.36 4.90 16.57
N SER A 122 22.12 6.00 16.46
CA SER A 122 23.01 6.48 17.53
C SER A 122 22.25 6.78 18.82
N TRP A 123 21.15 7.54 18.72
CA TRP A 123 20.24 7.83 19.83
C TRP A 123 19.61 6.55 20.40
N LEU A 124 19.10 5.66 19.54
CA LEU A 124 18.46 4.40 19.96
C LEU A 124 19.41 3.51 20.77
N ARG A 125 20.67 3.39 20.32
CA ARG A 125 21.71 2.65 21.04
C ARG A 125 22.00 3.26 22.41
N HIS A 126 22.04 4.58 22.52
CA HIS A 126 22.28 5.26 23.79
C HIS A 126 21.11 5.05 24.77
N THR A 127 19.86 5.19 24.30
CA THR A 127 18.66 5.02 25.13
C THR A 127 18.51 3.58 25.61
N LEU A 128 18.71 2.58 24.75
CA LEU A 128 18.60 1.17 25.16
C LEU A 128 19.69 0.74 26.16
N ARG A 129 20.87 1.38 26.13
CA ARG A 129 21.94 1.13 27.11
C ARG A 129 21.66 1.73 28.49
N THR A 130 20.87 2.80 28.54
CA THR A 130 20.54 3.52 29.79
C THR A 130 19.25 3.01 30.42
N LEU A 131 18.43 2.28 29.67
CA LEU A 131 17.33 1.52 30.22
C LEU A 131 17.87 0.32 31.00
N CYS A 132 17.72 0.35 32.32
CA CYS A 132 17.96 -0.80 33.20
C CYS A 132 17.00 -1.93 32.81
N THR A 133 17.43 -2.79 31.88
CA THR A 133 16.73 -4.05 31.58
C THR A 133 16.58 -4.83 32.89
N ILE A 134 15.35 -5.31 33.13
CA ILE A 134 14.89 -5.99 34.35
C ILE A 134 15.99 -6.91 34.94
N PRO A 135 16.25 -6.89 36.27
CA PRO A 135 17.21 -7.79 36.87
C PRO A 135 16.82 -9.24 36.56
N ARG A 136 17.78 -9.96 35.97
CA ARG A 136 17.73 -11.38 35.60
C ARG A 136 16.90 -12.16 36.64
N ALA A 137 15.76 -12.72 36.23
CA ALA A 137 14.95 -13.55 37.11
C ALA A 137 15.83 -14.65 37.71
N LYS A 138 15.88 -14.71 39.05
CA LYS A 138 16.64 -15.71 39.80
C LYS A 138 16.06 -17.08 39.45
N ARG A 139 16.87 -17.94 38.84
CA ARG A 139 16.51 -19.32 38.47
C ARG A 139 16.09 -20.08 39.73
N TRP A 140 14.79 -20.35 39.88
CA TRP A 140 14.29 -21.24 40.93
C TRP A 140 14.52 -22.68 40.47
N ASN A 141 15.34 -23.42 41.21
CA ASN A 141 15.46 -24.86 41.07
C ASN A 141 14.22 -25.48 41.73
N PHE A 142 13.38 -26.14 40.93
CA PHE A 142 12.38 -27.05 41.47
C PHE A 142 13.07 -28.41 41.71
N SER A 143 13.06 -28.86 42.97
CA SER A 143 13.35 -30.24 43.38
C SER A 143 12.17 -31.15 43.09
#